data_AF-A0A7S4HQH7-F1
#
_entry.id   AF-A0A7S4HQH7-F1
#
_cell.length_a   1.000
_cell.length_b   1.000
_cell.length_c   1.000
_cell.angle_alpha   90.00
_cell.angle_beta   90.00
_cell.angle_gamma   90.00
#
_symmetry.space_group_name_H-M   'P 1'
#
loop_
_entity.id
_entity.type
_entity.pdbx_description
1 polymer ?
#
loop_
_entity_poly.entity_id
_entity_poly.type
_entity_poly.pdbx_seq_one_letter_code
_entity_poly.pdbx_strand_id
1 'polypeptide(L)'
;EIVPYISYATGGNVRVLGRVQENRAAHPFVATPSSLGKAAYLDRGPQQAVSAKEVALEIYPDPKPNAEVEINVNGYRHVSVTDKHGYYDCTFPGNLPIQVVTGTVTLKKLKGKPAKPVTVSFPIVVSDPSKNRFGVISDIDDTILQSDVTNPMFLFYNTVFQNPQRRKPTTGTLDFYHTLHNGFAEETNPFFYISNSPWTLYRRLRTFIEHKQFPLGPILLRELSVAELQNSMHKKTTITRILADFPHLQFVLIGDSGEKDLQ
;
A
#
# COMPACT_ATOMS: atom_id res chain seq x y z
N GLU A 1 5.74 11.92 10.28
CA GLU A 1 5.45 10.52 10.68
C GLU A 1 6.16 9.55 9.75
N ILE A 2 6.27 8.29 10.19
CA ILE A 2 6.70 7.18 9.34
C ILE A 2 5.47 6.34 9.03
N VAL A 3 5.27 5.99 7.76
CA VAL A 3 4.19 5.13 7.29
C VAL A 3 4.82 3.89 6.67
N PRO A 4 5.19 2.88 7.46
CA PRO A 4 5.77 1.68 6.91
C PRO A 4 4.69 0.85 6.20
N TYR A 5 5.08 0.20 5.09
CA TYR A 5 4.19 -0.68 4.37
C TYR A 5 4.42 -2.14 4.76
N ILE A 6 3.45 -3.01 4.44
CA ILE A 6 3.59 -4.46 4.61
C ILE A 6 4.75 -4.87 3.70
N SER A 7 5.81 -5.33 4.35
CA SER A 7 7.08 -5.70 3.71
C SER A 7 7.08 -7.20 3.45
N TYR A 8 8.06 -7.70 2.70
CA TYR A 8 8.15 -9.14 2.44
C TYR A 8 9.60 -9.63 2.40
N ALA A 9 9.77 -10.93 2.64
CA ALA A 9 11.05 -11.60 2.61
C ALA A 9 10.97 -12.91 1.83
N THR A 10 12.03 -13.19 1.06
CA THR A 10 12.15 -14.36 0.20
C THR A 10 13.61 -14.65 -0.10
N GLY A 11 13.98 -15.93 -0.19
CA GLY A 11 15.29 -16.35 -0.70
C GLY A 11 16.50 -15.73 0.02
N GLY A 12 16.37 -15.42 1.32
CA GLY A 12 17.41 -14.78 2.10
C GLY A 12 17.53 -13.27 1.93
N ASN A 13 16.58 -12.61 1.27
CA ASN A 13 16.48 -11.16 1.18
C ASN A 13 15.21 -10.65 1.86
N VAL A 14 15.29 -9.44 2.40
CA VAL A 14 14.16 -8.70 2.97
C VAL A 14 14.01 -7.42 2.20
N ARG A 15 12.83 -7.19 1.64
CA ARG A 15 12.47 -5.91 1.04
C ARG A 15 11.58 -5.14 2.01
N VAL A 16 12.05 -3.96 2.40
CA VAL A 16 11.32 -3.05 3.28
C VAL A 16 11.03 -1.76 2.55
N LEU A 17 9.77 -1.37 2.55
CA LEU A 17 9.29 -0.17 1.87
C LEU A 17 8.36 0.66 2.75
N GLY A 18 8.37 1.98 2.56
CA GLY A 18 7.46 2.87 3.24
C GLY A 18 7.72 4.36 3.04
N ARG A 19 6.84 5.12 3.69
CA ARG A 19 6.68 6.58 3.73
C ARG A 19 7.45 7.31 4.84
N VAL A 20 8.16 8.41 4.59
CA VAL A 20 8.31 9.50 5.59
C VAL A 20 7.65 10.78 5.07
N GLN A 21 6.74 11.32 5.87
CA GLN A 21 5.89 12.47 5.47
C GLN A 21 5.49 13.32 6.68
N GLU A 22 4.87 14.46 6.45
CA GLU A 22 4.25 15.27 7.52
C GLU A 22 3.14 14.49 8.24
N ASN A 23 3.09 14.53 9.59
CA ASN A 23 2.05 13.83 10.36
C ASN A 23 0.75 14.66 10.35
N ARG A 24 -0.35 14.08 9.85
CA ARG A 24 -1.67 14.72 9.88
C ARG A 24 -2.79 13.86 10.46
N ALA A 25 -2.46 12.85 11.26
CA ALA A 25 -3.43 11.99 11.94
C ALA A 25 -4.45 12.76 12.84
N ALA A 26 -4.25 14.05 13.08
CA ALA A 26 -5.17 14.92 13.83
C ALA A 26 -6.35 15.48 13.01
N HIS A 27 -6.39 15.32 11.67
CA HIS A 27 -7.47 15.85 10.82
C HIS A 27 -7.94 14.80 9.79
N PRO A 28 -8.71 13.78 10.20
CA PRO A 28 -9.32 12.85 9.25
C PRO A 28 -10.33 13.59 8.38
N PHE A 29 -10.04 13.75 7.09
CA PHE A 29 -11.00 14.29 6.13
C PHE A 29 -12.06 13.24 5.81
N VAL A 30 -13.30 13.70 5.72
CA VAL A 30 -14.41 13.00 5.11
C VAL A 30 -14.83 13.83 3.91
N ALA A 31 -14.39 13.46 2.72
CA ALA A 31 -14.85 14.10 1.49
C ALA A 31 -16.35 13.83 1.32
N THR A 32 -17.18 14.87 1.37
CA THR A 32 -18.55 14.78 0.85
C THR A 32 -18.58 15.16 -0.64
N PRO A 33 -19.45 14.52 -1.45
CA PRO A 33 -19.55 14.76 -2.91
C PRO A 33 -19.74 16.23 -3.33
N SER A 34 -20.14 17.09 -2.39
CA SER A 34 -20.40 18.52 -2.57
C SER A 34 -19.15 19.40 -2.74
N SER A 35 -17.94 18.90 -2.47
CA SER A 35 -16.73 19.73 -2.39
C SER A 35 -16.02 20.01 -3.73
N LEU A 36 -16.48 19.39 -4.82
CA LEU A 36 -15.90 19.58 -6.17
C LEU A 36 -16.94 19.99 -7.23
N GLY A 37 -18.20 20.19 -6.83
CA GLY A 37 -19.25 20.76 -7.68
C GLY A 37 -19.57 22.19 -7.28
N LYS A 38 -19.51 23.13 -8.24
CA LYS A 38 -19.83 24.56 -8.10
C LYS A 38 -21.22 24.88 -7.49
N ALA A 39 -22.09 23.89 -7.28
CA ALA A 39 -23.50 24.09 -6.90
C ALA A 39 -23.84 23.88 -5.43
N ALA A 40 -22.94 23.37 -4.57
CA ALA A 40 -23.28 23.02 -3.18
C ALA A 40 -22.75 23.99 -2.11
N TYR A 41 -22.26 25.17 -2.52
CA TYR A 41 -21.78 26.19 -1.58
C TYR A 41 -22.92 26.92 -0.84
N LEU A 42 -24.17 26.74 -1.26
CA LEU A 42 -25.31 27.54 -0.78
C LEU A 42 -26.11 26.91 0.38
N ASP A 43 -25.82 25.67 0.80
CA ASP A 43 -26.73 24.95 1.71
C ASP A 43 -26.09 24.41 3.00
N ARG A 44 -24.90 24.87 3.39
CA ARG A 44 -24.32 24.52 4.69
C ARG A 44 -23.78 25.74 5.42
N GLY A 45 -24.22 25.90 6.67
CA GLY A 45 -23.79 26.96 7.57
C GLY A 45 -22.27 26.95 7.86
N PRO A 46 -21.74 28.06 8.38
CA PRO A 46 -20.30 28.42 8.36
C PRO A 46 -19.34 27.55 9.20
N GLN A 47 -19.79 26.45 9.81
CA GLN A 47 -18.96 25.65 10.72
C GLN A 47 -18.31 24.39 10.09
N GLN A 48 -18.51 24.08 8.81
CA GLN A 48 -17.98 22.86 8.17
C GLN A 48 -17.37 23.05 6.76
N ALA A 49 -17.00 24.27 6.37
CA ALA A 49 -16.32 24.50 5.10
C ALA A 49 -14.84 24.14 5.23
N VAL A 50 -14.44 22.96 4.73
CA VAL A 50 -13.04 22.56 4.59
C VAL A 50 -12.46 23.27 3.38
N SER A 51 -11.29 23.91 3.53
CA SER A 51 -10.67 24.66 2.45
C SER A 51 -10.10 23.73 1.37
N ALA A 52 -10.11 24.16 0.11
CA ALA A 52 -9.50 23.41 -1.00
C ALA A 52 -8.01 23.07 -0.75
N LYS A 53 -7.32 23.90 0.06
CA LYS A 53 -5.93 23.69 0.48
C LYS A 53 -5.78 22.47 1.41
N GLU A 54 -6.72 22.25 2.31
CA GLU A 54 -6.71 21.09 3.22
C GLU A 54 -6.98 19.79 2.46
N VAL A 55 -7.92 19.83 1.50
CA VAL A 55 -8.19 18.71 0.57
C VAL A 55 -6.94 18.36 -0.22
N ALA A 56 -6.28 19.37 -0.81
CA ALA A 56 -5.06 19.15 -1.57
C ALA A 56 -3.94 18.55 -0.71
N LEU A 57 -3.78 18.95 0.55
CA LEU A 57 -2.71 18.45 1.40
C LEU A 57 -2.94 17.04 1.96
N GLU A 58 -4.19 16.56 1.97
CA GLU A 58 -4.48 15.16 2.28
C GLU A 58 -4.26 14.25 1.07
N ILE A 59 -4.64 14.72 -0.13
CA ILE A 59 -4.32 14.03 -1.40
C ILE A 59 -2.80 14.03 -1.64
N TYR A 60 -2.09 15.07 -1.20
CA TYR A 60 -0.65 15.25 -1.39
C TYR A 60 0.06 15.57 -0.06
N PRO A 61 0.27 14.58 0.83
CA PRO A 61 1.01 14.80 2.07
C PRO A 61 2.43 15.24 1.77
N ASP A 62 2.90 16.27 2.50
CA ASP A 62 4.24 16.83 2.33
C ASP A 62 5.31 15.74 2.56
N PRO A 63 6.06 15.34 1.50
CA PRO A 63 7.08 14.32 1.62
C PRO A 63 8.25 14.84 2.46
N LYS A 64 8.92 13.94 3.17
CA LYS A 64 10.18 14.26 3.88
C LYS A 64 11.34 13.61 3.15
N PRO A 65 11.93 14.28 2.14
CA PRO A 65 13.10 13.78 1.43
C PRO A 65 14.36 13.89 2.28
N ASN A 66 15.37 13.07 1.96
CA ASN A 66 16.64 13.03 2.68
C ASN A 66 16.47 12.79 4.19
N ALA A 67 15.47 11.99 4.55
CA ALA A 67 15.25 11.50 5.90
C ALA A 67 15.99 10.16 6.04
N GLU A 68 16.88 10.06 7.04
CA GLU A 68 17.60 8.83 7.36
C GLU A 68 16.73 7.98 8.29
N VAL A 69 16.39 6.78 7.84
CA VAL A 69 15.64 5.79 8.62
C VAL A 69 16.51 4.57 8.88
N GLU A 70 16.42 4.05 10.10
CA GLU A 70 17.03 2.79 10.51
C GLU A 70 15.95 1.71 10.59
N ILE A 71 16.10 0.67 9.80
CA ILE A 71 15.24 -0.50 9.74
C ILE A 71 15.90 -1.60 10.57
N ASN A 72 15.13 -2.22 11.46
CA ASN A 72 15.56 -3.38 12.22
C ASN A 72 14.56 -4.53 12.03
N VAL A 73 15.06 -5.65 11.52
CA VAL A 73 14.31 -6.88 11.37
C VAL A 73 15.12 -8.02 11.97
N ASN A 74 14.62 -8.65 13.04
CA ASN A 74 15.32 -9.77 13.71
C ASN A 74 16.80 -9.47 14.04
N GLY A 75 17.12 -8.25 14.47
CA GLY A 75 18.48 -7.83 14.77
C GLY A 75 19.31 -7.37 13.57
N TYR A 76 18.87 -7.64 12.34
CA TYR A 76 19.48 -7.07 11.13
C TYR A 76 19.13 -5.60 11.04
N ARG A 77 20.15 -4.74 11.07
CA ARG A 77 20.01 -3.29 10.98
C ARG A 77 20.42 -2.81 9.59
N HIS A 78 19.56 -2.04 8.96
CA HIS A 78 19.81 -1.41 7.67
C HIS A 78 19.46 0.07 7.75
N VAL A 79 20.28 0.94 7.17
CA VAL A 79 20.02 2.38 7.12
C VAL A 79 19.67 2.75 5.68
N SER A 80 18.53 3.42 5.50
CA SER A 80 18.09 3.94 4.21
C SER A 80 17.83 5.44 4.30
N VAL A 81 17.91 6.12 3.17
CA VAL A 81 17.58 7.53 3.04
C VAL A 81 16.39 7.67 2.11
N THR A 82 15.43 8.53 2.47
CA THR A 82 14.27 8.76 1.63
C THR A 82 14.58 9.55 0.37
N ASP A 83 13.93 9.19 -0.73
CA ASP A 83 14.01 9.91 -2.00
C ASP A 83 13.30 11.27 -1.98
N LYS A 84 13.24 11.95 -3.13
CA LYS A 84 12.59 13.26 -3.28
C LYS A 84 11.07 13.24 -2.95
N HIS A 85 10.44 12.07 -2.99
CA HIS A 85 9.04 11.84 -2.69
C HIS A 85 8.81 11.26 -1.28
N GLY A 86 9.87 11.12 -0.47
CA GLY A 86 9.80 10.63 0.89
C GLY A 86 9.76 9.11 1.02
N TYR A 87 9.99 8.34 -0.04
CA TYR A 87 10.03 6.87 0.03
C TYR A 87 11.37 6.36 0.46
N TYR A 88 11.35 5.33 1.31
CA TYR A 88 12.44 4.36 1.40
C TYR A 88 11.92 3.04 0.81
N ASP A 89 12.68 2.46 -0.11
CA ASP A 89 12.47 1.12 -0.67
C ASP A 89 13.85 0.48 -0.77
N CYS A 90 14.12 -0.44 0.15
CA CYS A 90 15.44 -1.05 0.27
C CYS A 90 15.28 -2.57 0.29
N THR A 91 16.27 -3.24 -0.28
CA THR A 91 16.40 -4.70 -0.21
C THR A 91 17.76 -5.00 0.39
N PHE A 92 17.78 -5.83 1.43
CA PHE A 92 19.03 -6.21 2.08
C PHE A 92 19.01 -7.70 2.40
N PRO A 93 20.19 -8.36 2.44
CA PRO A 93 20.29 -9.74 2.86
C PRO A 93 19.78 -9.92 4.29
N GLY A 94 18.90 -10.90 4.48
CA GLY A 94 18.37 -11.30 5.77
C GLY A 94 17.70 -12.66 5.63
N ASN A 95 18.39 -13.71 6.11
CA ASN A 95 17.76 -15.02 6.27
C ASN A 95 16.88 -14.97 7.52
N LEU A 96 15.63 -14.54 7.34
CA LEU A 96 14.67 -14.44 8.42
C LEU A 96 14.11 -15.82 8.73
N PRO A 97 14.05 -16.22 10.00
CA PRO A 97 13.22 -17.34 10.41
C PRO A 97 11.78 -17.12 9.94
N ILE A 98 11.11 -18.16 9.47
CA ILE A 98 9.71 -18.11 8.98
C ILE A 98 8.75 -17.49 10.01
N GLN A 99 9.05 -17.64 11.31
CA GLN A 99 8.29 -17.07 12.43
C GLN A 99 8.44 -15.54 12.61
N VAL A 100 9.39 -14.89 11.93
CA VAL A 100 9.59 -13.43 12.05
C VAL A 100 8.59 -12.70 11.18
N VAL A 101 7.52 -12.22 11.80
CA VAL A 101 6.43 -11.52 11.10
C VAL A 101 6.43 -10.01 11.29
N THR A 102 7.39 -9.45 12.04
CA THR A 102 7.44 -8.00 12.31
C THR A 102 8.85 -7.40 12.27
N GLY A 103 8.94 -6.18 11.75
CA GLY A 103 10.12 -5.32 11.77
C GLY A 103 9.81 -3.97 12.40
N THR A 104 10.85 -3.15 12.61
CA THR A 104 10.72 -1.77 13.10
C THR A 104 11.49 -0.82 12.21
N VAL A 105 10.98 0.40 12.07
CA VAL A 105 11.65 1.51 11.38
C VAL A 105 11.72 2.71 12.30
N THR A 106 12.90 3.32 12.40
CA THR A 106 13.17 4.46 13.28
C THR A 106 13.71 5.64 12.47
N LEU A 107 13.07 6.81 12.58
CA LEU A 107 13.60 8.05 12.00
C LEU A 107 14.80 8.53 12.83
N LYS A 108 15.96 8.65 12.18
CA LYS A 108 17.22 9.10 12.81
C LYS A 108 17.53 10.55 12.51
N LYS A 109 17.46 10.93 11.22
CA LYS A 109 17.80 12.29 10.75
C LYS A 109 16.78 12.80 9.76
N LEU A 110 16.65 14.11 9.70
CA LEU A 110 15.89 14.83 8.70
C LEU A 110 16.74 15.97 8.15
N LYS A 111 16.96 15.99 6.82
CA LYS A 111 17.83 16.99 6.15
C LYS A 111 19.23 17.06 6.80
N GLY A 112 19.80 15.90 7.11
CA GLY A 112 21.14 15.77 7.72
C GLY A 112 21.23 16.12 9.21
N LYS A 113 20.15 16.59 9.84
CA LYS A 113 20.13 16.92 11.28
C LYS A 113 19.47 15.80 12.09
N PRO A 114 19.90 15.52 13.33
CA PRO A 114 19.20 14.62 14.23
C PRO A 114 17.72 15.00 14.34
N ALA A 115 16.84 14.02 14.12
CA ALA A 115 15.41 14.19 14.30
C ALA A 115 14.98 13.64 15.66
N LYS A 116 13.82 14.08 16.16
CA LYS A 116 13.18 13.40 17.30
C LYS A 116 12.92 11.93 16.89
N PRO A 117 13.44 10.93 17.63
CA PRO A 117 13.23 9.54 17.26
C PRO A 117 11.74 9.21 17.23
N VAL A 118 11.31 8.64 16.11
CA VAL A 118 9.98 8.06 15.93
C VAL A 118 10.20 6.63 15.46
N THR A 119 9.69 5.66 16.19
CA THR A 119 9.80 4.24 15.84
C THR A 119 8.41 3.67 15.60
N VAL A 120 8.25 2.95 14.49
CA VAL A 120 6.97 2.31 14.11
C VAL A 120 7.25 0.87 13.71
N SER A 121 6.41 -0.06 14.15
CA SER A 121 6.48 -1.47 13.75
C SER A 121 5.69 -1.72 12.47
N PHE A 122 6.10 -2.72 11.70
CA PHE A 122 5.41 -3.12 10.48
C PHE A 122 5.45 -4.64 10.29
N PRO A 123 4.42 -5.22 9.66
CA PRO A 123 4.40 -6.63 9.35
C PRO A 123 5.32 -6.96 8.16
N ILE A 124 5.87 -8.16 8.20
CA ILE A 124 6.66 -8.76 7.13
C ILE A 124 6.01 -10.08 6.75
N VAL A 125 5.66 -10.23 5.48
CA VAL A 125 5.21 -11.50 4.91
C VAL A 125 6.47 -12.29 4.55
N VAL A 126 6.76 -13.32 5.33
CA VAL A 126 7.88 -14.23 5.06
C VAL A 126 7.37 -15.39 4.22
N SER A 127 7.92 -15.53 3.03
CA SER A 127 7.63 -16.65 2.15
C SER A 127 8.41 -17.87 2.62
N ASP A 128 7.73 -18.99 2.86
CA ASP A 128 8.31 -20.29 3.16
C ASP A 128 8.24 -21.18 1.92
N PRO A 129 9.34 -21.33 1.14
CA PRO A 129 9.33 -22.13 -0.08
C PRO A 129 8.89 -23.59 0.11
N SER A 130 8.97 -24.14 1.34
CA SER A 130 8.49 -25.50 1.61
C SER A 130 6.97 -25.61 1.69
N LYS A 131 6.27 -24.49 1.92
CA LYS A 131 4.81 -24.38 2.01
C LYS A 131 4.18 -23.57 0.88
N ASN A 132 4.99 -22.89 0.06
CA ASN A 132 4.50 -22.11 -1.06
C ASN A 132 4.45 -22.98 -2.31
N ARG A 133 3.25 -23.23 -2.83
CA ARG A 133 3.06 -23.87 -4.13
C ARG A 133 3.11 -22.85 -5.27
N PHE A 134 2.54 -21.68 -5.04
CA PHE A 134 2.52 -20.53 -5.94
C PHE A 134 2.38 -19.24 -5.12
N GLY A 135 2.61 -18.09 -5.74
CA GLY A 135 2.21 -16.79 -5.21
C GLY A 135 0.96 -16.28 -5.92
N VAL A 136 0.26 -15.34 -5.30
CA VAL A 136 -0.91 -14.68 -5.89
C VAL A 136 -0.61 -13.19 -6.00
N ILE A 137 -0.75 -12.64 -7.20
CA ILE A 137 -0.75 -11.20 -7.43
C ILE A 137 -2.18 -10.79 -7.80
N SER A 138 -2.79 -9.99 -6.95
CA SER A 138 -4.15 -9.49 -7.13
C SER A 138 -4.12 -8.01 -7.43
N ASP A 139 -4.83 -7.59 -8.48
CA ASP A 139 -5.24 -6.20 -8.59
C ASP A 139 -6.24 -5.85 -7.47
N ILE A 140 -6.31 -4.58 -7.12
CA ILE A 140 -7.26 -4.06 -6.13
C ILE A 140 -8.44 -3.37 -6.82
N ASP A 141 -8.11 -2.46 -7.74
CA ASP A 141 -9.08 -1.58 -8.38
C ASP A 141 -10.02 -2.44 -9.23
N ASP A 142 -11.33 -2.25 -9.10
CA ASP A 142 -12.39 -3.02 -9.80
C ASP A 142 -12.35 -4.56 -9.64
N THR A 143 -11.45 -5.08 -8.80
CA THR A 143 -11.29 -6.51 -8.50
C THR A 143 -11.81 -6.84 -7.11
N ILE A 144 -11.27 -6.21 -6.05
CA ILE A 144 -11.76 -6.38 -4.66
C ILE A 144 -12.52 -5.15 -4.16
N LEU A 145 -12.39 -4.03 -4.87
CA LEU A 145 -13.10 -2.78 -4.61
C LEU A 145 -13.96 -2.39 -5.82
N GLN A 146 -15.27 -2.53 -5.72
CA GLN A 146 -16.20 -2.06 -6.76
C GLN A 146 -16.16 -0.52 -6.87
N SER A 147 -15.71 0.01 -8.01
CA SER A 147 -15.75 1.45 -8.33
C SER A 147 -16.91 1.75 -9.26
N ASP A 148 -18.01 2.33 -8.74
CA ASP A 148 -19.15 2.75 -9.58
C ASP A 148 -18.88 4.05 -10.37
N VAL A 149 -17.64 4.33 -10.82
CA VAL A 149 -17.29 5.66 -11.34
C VAL A 149 -16.60 5.69 -12.70
N THR A 150 -17.16 6.49 -13.61
CA THR A 150 -16.71 6.77 -14.98
C THR A 150 -15.53 7.75 -15.10
N ASN A 151 -15.00 8.30 -14.00
CA ASN A 151 -13.80 9.15 -14.00
C ASN A 151 -12.83 8.73 -12.88
N PRO A 152 -11.78 7.93 -13.22
CA PRO A 152 -11.18 6.98 -12.28
C PRO A 152 -10.32 7.63 -11.19
N MET A 153 -9.55 8.68 -11.46
CA MET A 153 -8.52 9.12 -10.50
C MET A 153 -9.04 9.98 -9.33
N PHE A 154 -9.95 10.91 -9.58
CA PHE A 154 -10.41 11.88 -8.57
C PHE A 154 -11.69 11.43 -7.84
N LEU A 155 -12.56 10.65 -8.49
CA LEU A 155 -13.73 10.10 -7.82
C LEU A 155 -13.45 8.79 -7.09
N PHE A 156 -12.50 7.94 -7.54
CA PHE A 156 -12.09 6.78 -6.75
C PHE A 156 -11.59 7.21 -5.37
N TYR A 157 -10.85 8.33 -5.29
CA TYR A 157 -10.54 9.01 -4.03
C TYR A 157 -11.83 9.13 -3.21
N ASN A 158 -12.78 9.98 -3.62
CA ASN A 158 -14.04 10.25 -2.90
C ASN A 158 -14.87 8.99 -2.55
N THR A 159 -14.90 7.99 -3.42
CA THR A 159 -15.64 6.75 -3.16
C THR A 159 -14.91 5.90 -2.10
N VAL A 160 -13.57 5.88 -2.04
CA VAL A 160 -12.77 5.21 -1.00
C VAL A 160 -12.88 5.95 0.35
N PHE A 161 -13.21 7.25 0.34
CA PHE A 161 -13.51 8.02 1.56
C PHE A 161 -14.86 7.67 2.19
N GLN A 162 -15.76 6.94 1.51
CA GLN A 162 -16.98 6.45 2.13
C GLN A 162 -16.71 5.13 2.85
N ASN A 163 -16.44 5.24 4.15
CA ASN A 163 -16.31 4.17 5.16
C ASN A 163 -15.89 2.80 4.58
N PRO A 164 -14.60 2.43 4.66
CA PRO A 164 -14.09 1.12 4.22
C PRO A 164 -14.92 -0.07 4.73
N GLN A 165 -15.57 0.06 5.88
CA GLN A 165 -16.42 -0.99 6.45
C GLN A 165 -17.73 -1.21 5.68
N ARG A 166 -18.27 -0.18 5.00
CA ARG A 166 -19.56 -0.27 4.28
C ARG A 166 -19.43 -0.91 2.89
N ARG A 167 -18.22 -1.04 2.35
CA ARG A 167 -18.00 -1.73 1.08
C ARG A 167 -18.11 -3.24 1.26
N LYS A 168 -18.88 -3.89 0.39
CA LYS A 168 -18.99 -5.35 0.36
C LYS A 168 -17.94 -5.87 -0.63
N PRO A 169 -17.09 -6.83 -0.26
CA PRO A 169 -16.33 -7.59 -1.23
C PRO A 169 -17.28 -8.19 -2.28
N THR A 170 -16.81 -8.37 -3.50
CA THR A 170 -17.53 -9.14 -4.52
C THR A 170 -17.81 -10.54 -3.96
N THR A 171 -19.08 -10.97 -3.99
CA THR A 171 -19.54 -12.22 -3.37
C THR A 171 -18.67 -13.40 -3.80
N GLY A 172 -18.19 -14.22 -2.84
CA GLY A 172 -17.34 -15.39 -3.10
C GLY A 172 -15.84 -15.11 -3.24
N THR A 173 -15.42 -13.85 -3.36
CA THR A 173 -13.99 -13.49 -3.54
C THR A 173 -13.16 -13.81 -2.31
N LEU A 174 -13.71 -13.58 -1.11
CA LEU A 174 -13.00 -13.84 0.14
C LEU A 174 -12.68 -15.34 0.30
N ASP A 175 -13.67 -16.21 0.10
CA ASP A 175 -13.51 -17.66 0.17
C ASP A 175 -12.53 -18.17 -0.90
N PHE A 176 -12.61 -17.62 -2.11
CA PHE A 176 -11.67 -17.91 -3.19
C PHE A 176 -10.23 -17.53 -2.80
N TYR A 177 -10.02 -16.35 -2.21
CA TYR A 177 -8.68 -15.88 -1.82
C TYR A 177 -8.12 -16.69 -0.66
N HIS A 178 -8.95 -17.05 0.33
CA HIS A 178 -8.52 -17.96 1.39
C HIS A 178 -8.20 -19.36 0.88
N THR A 179 -8.97 -19.87 -0.09
CA THR A 179 -8.69 -21.16 -0.71
C THR A 179 -7.34 -21.12 -1.43
N LEU A 180 -7.05 -20.04 -2.17
CA LEU A 180 -5.74 -19.86 -2.81
C LEU A 180 -4.62 -19.72 -1.78
N HIS A 181 -4.83 -18.98 -0.69
CA HIS A 181 -3.83 -18.77 0.36
C HIS A 181 -3.49 -20.07 1.10
N ASN A 182 -4.51 -20.82 1.51
CA ASN A 182 -4.34 -22.04 2.31
C ASN A 182 -4.00 -23.26 1.43
N GLY A 183 -4.29 -23.20 0.13
CA GLY A 183 -4.09 -24.31 -0.79
C GLY A 183 -4.96 -25.52 -0.45
N PHE A 184 -4.54 -26.70 -0.92
CA PHE A 184 -5.26 -27.97 -0.73
C PHE A 184 -4.68 -28.86 0.41
N ALA A 185 -3.53 -28.47 0.97
CA ALA A 185 -2.81 -29.20 2.01
C ALA A 185 -2.26 -28.20 3.05
N GLU A 186 -1.13 -28.50 3.72
CA GLU A 186 -0.44 -27.55 4.61
C GLU A 186 0.36 -26.50 3.82
N GLU A 187 -0.31 -25.78 2.92
CA GLU A 187 0.27 -24.73 2.10
C GLU A 187 0.02 -23.34 2.70
N THR A 188 0.82 -22.35 2.32
CA THR A 188 0.62 -20.95 2.74
C THR A 188 1.11 -20.03 1.62
N ASN A 189 0.34 -19.89 0.56
CA ASN A 189 0.73 -19.17 -0.65
C ASN A 189 0.75 -17.64 -0.41
N PRO A 190 1.86 -16.92 -0.70
CA PRO A 190 1.95 -15.49 -0.43
C PRO A 190 1.04 -14.67 -1.35
N PHE A 191 0.44 -13.63 -0.80
CA PHE A 191 -0.39 -12.66 -1.54
C PHE A 191 0.35 -11.33 -1.73
N PHE A 192 0.21 -10.75 -2.91
CA PHE A 192 0.65 -9.40 -3.25
C PHE A 192 -0.53 -8.66 -3.86
N TYR A 193 -0.78 -7.45 -3.38
CA TYR A 193 -1.82 -6.57 -3.92
C TYR A 193 -1.16 -5.44 -4.71
N ILE A 194 -1.57 -5.24 -5.95
CA ILE A 194 -1.12 -4.16 -6.82
C ILE A 194 -2.29 -3.25 -7.18
N SER A 195 -2.02 -1.98 -7.47
CA SER A 195 -3.08 -1.03 -7.82
C SER A 195 -2.50 0.21 -8.50
N ASN A 196 -3.26 0.79 -9.44
CA ASN A 196 -2.94 2.06 -10.05
C ASN A 196 -3.33 3.25 -9.16
N SER A 197 -4.00 2.99 -8.04
CA SER A 197 -4.32 3.98 -7.05
C SER A 197 -3.07 4.62 -6.44
N PRO A 198 -3.15 5.91 -6.08
CA PRO A 198 -2.04 6.58 -5.44
C PRO A 198 -1.81 6.04 -4.03
N TRP A 199 -0.54 6.00 -3.66
CA TRP A 199 -0.05 5.56 -2.35
C TRP A 199 -0.72 6.22 -1.14
N THR A 200 -1.35 7.40 -1.28
CA THR A 200 -2.10 8.06 -0.20
C THR A 200 -3.25 7.21 0.33
N LEU A 201 -3.75 6.28 -0.48
CA LEU A 201 -4.78 5.33 -0.09
C LEU A 201 -4.25 4.13 0.69
N TYR A 202 -2.93 3.99 0.85
CA TYR A 202 -2.29 2.84 1.50
C TYR A 202 -2.93 2.47 2.85
N ARG A 203 -3.06 3.44 3.77
CA ARG A 203 -3.63 3.18 5.10
C ARG A 203 -5.08 2.67 5.00
N ARG A 204 -5.87 3.22 4.09
CA ARG A 204 -7.29 2.87 3.92
C ARG A 204 -7.42 1.49 3.29
N LEU A 205 -6.63 1.19 2.26
CA LEU A 205 -6.60 -0.11 1.60
C LEU A 205 -6.12 -1.21 2.55
N ARG A 206 -5.09 -0.92 3.35
CA ARG A 206 -4.63 -1.82 4.41
C ARG A 206 -5.73 -2.11 5.42
N THR A 207 -6.40 -1.07 5.94
CA THR A 207 -7.52 -1.26 6.88
C THR A 207 -8.65 -2.05 6.24
N PHE A 208 -8.94 -1.86 4.94
CA PHE A 208 -9.93 -2.66 4.23
C PHE A 208 -9.54 -4.14 4.15
N ILE A 209 -8.32 -4.45 3.71
CA ILE A 209 -7.79 -5.83 3.62
C ILE A 209 -7.86 -6.52 4.98
N GLU A 210 -7.36 -5.85 6.04
CA GLU A 210 -7.38 -6.38 7.40
C GLU A 210 -8.81 -6.57 7.92
N HIS A 211 -9.69 -5.57 7.78
CA HIS A 211 -11.06 -5.61 8.28
C HIS A 211 -11.95 -6.61 7.54
N LYS A 212 -11.74 -6.80 6.23
CA LYS A 212 -12.46 -7.79 5.42
C LYS A 212 -11.79 -9.16 5.46
N GLN A 213 -10.71 -9.31 6.23
CA GLN A 213 -10.00 -10.55 6.48
C GLN A 213 -9.39 -11.19 5.22
N PHE A 214 -9.08 -10.40 4.20
CA PHE A 214 -8.30 -10.91 3.07
C PHE A 214 -6.92 -11.40 3.54
N PRO A 215 -6.29 -12.37 2.84
CA PRO A 215 -4.92 -12.79 3.13
C PRO A 215 -3.97 -11.59 3.27
N LEU A 216 -3.14 -11.55 4.30
CA LEU A 216 -2.24 -10.43 4.49
C LEU A 216 -1.13 -10.45 3.43
N GLY A 217 -0.90 -9.33 2.76
CA GLY A 217 0.06 -9.21 1.67
C GLY A 217 0.60 -7.79 1.49
N PRO A 218 1.79 -7.60 0.90
CA PRO A 218 2.26 -6.29 0.48
C PRO A 218 1.23 -5.59 -0.41
N ILE A 219 1.00 -4.30 -0.17
CA ILE A 219 0.11 -3.45 -0.98
C ILE A 219 0.98 -2.44 -1.73
N LEU A 220 1.16 -2.66 -3.02
CA LEU A 220 2.05 -1.93 -3.89
C LEU A 220 1.23 -0.97 -4.75
N LEU A 221 1.37 0.32 -4.44
CA LEU A 221 0.58 1.40 -5.01
C LEU A 221 1.44 2.29 -5.88
N ARG A 222 0.78 3.05 -6.75
CA ARG A 222 1.44 3.99 -7.64
C ARG A 222 1.92 5.22 -6.89
N GLU A 223 3.07 5.73 -7.31
CA GLU A 223 3.53 7.04 -6.88
C GLU A 223 2.63 8.14 -7.47
N LEU A 224 2.29 9.12 -6.64
CA LEU A 224 1.47 10.25 -7.06
C LEU A 224 2.36 11.36 -7.62
N SER A 225 2.93 11.13 -8.82
CA SER A 225 3.65 12.13 -9.60
C SER A 225 3.09 12.21 -11.03
N VAL A 226 3.16 13.39 -11.67
CA VAL A 226 2.59 13.58 -13.02
C VAL A 226 3.14 12.57 -14.02
N ALA A 227 4.43 12.27 -13.93
CA ALA A 227 5.09 11.26 -14.77
C ALA A 227 4.52 9.87 -14.54
N GLU A 228 4.34 9.46 -13.28
CA GLU A 228 3.81 8.13 -12.93
C GLU A 228 2.31 8.02 -13.21
N LEU A 229 1.55 9.11 -13.10
CA LEU A 229 0.13 9.11 -13.45
C LEU A 229 -0.11 8.86 -14.95
N GLN A 230 0.83 9.28 -15.79
CA GLN A 230 0.83 9.04 -17.24
C GLN A 230 1.52 7.71 -17.61
N ASN A 231 2.16 7.04 -16.64
CA ASN A 231 2.88 5.80 -16.86
C ASN A 231 1.92 4.61 -16.78
N SER A 232 1.58 4.03 -17.94
CA SER A 232 0.80 2.80 -18.02
C SER A 232 1.57 1.55 -17.58
N MET A 233 2.88 1.66 -17.31
CA MET A 233 3.76 0.51 -17.01
C MET A 233 3.90 0.21 -15.52
N HIS A 234 3.22 0.94 -14.63
CA HIS A 234 3.36 0.76 -13.18
C HIS A 234 3.09 -0.70 -12.75
N LYS A 235 1.90 -1.23 -13.05
CA LYS A 235 1.54 -2.63 -12.71
C LYS A 235 2.55 -3.63 -13.29
N LYS A 236 2.92 -3.48 -14.56
CA LYS A 236 3.90 -4.36 -15.23
C LYS A 236 5.28 -4.32 -14.58
N THR A 237 5.77 -3.14 -14.22
CA THR A 237 7.07 -2.97 -13.55
C THR A 237 7.04 -3.60 -12.16
N THR A 238 5.95 -3.39 -11.43
CA THR A 238 5.74 -3.97 -10.10
C THR A 238 5.66 -5.51 -10.15
N ILE A 239 4.87 -6.07 -11.08
CA ILE A 239 4.79 -7.52 -11.31
C ILE A 239 6.16 -8.08 -11.67
N THR A 240 6.87 -7.47 -12.63
CA THR A 240 8.19 -7.93 -13.06
C THR A 240 9.17 -7.98 -11.88
N ARG A 241 9.12 -6.99 -10.97
CA ARG A 241 9.94 -6.99 -9.76
C ARG A 241 9.56 -8.12 -8.79
N ILE A 242 8.27 -8.36 -8.57
CA ILE A 242 7.83 -9.50 -7.74
C ILE A 242 8.34 -10.82 -8.34
N LEU A 243 8.17 -11.02 -9.65
CA LEU A 243 8.67 -12.24 -10.31
C LEU A 243 10.19 -12.40 -10.18
N ALA A 244 10.94 -11.30 -10.25
CA ALA A 244 12.39 -11.30 -10.07
C ALA A 244 12.80 -11.61 -8.61
N ASP A 245 12.04 -11.15 -7.62
CA ASP A 245 12.28 -11.45 -6.20
C ASP A 245 11.95 -12.91 -5.86
N PHE A 246 11.10 -13.56 -6.66
CA PHE A 246 10.61 -14.93 -6.47
C PHE A 246 10.86 -15.81 -7.71
N PRO A 247 12.12 -16.01 -8.13
CA PRO A 247 12.45 -16.61 -9.43
C PRO A 247 12.02 -18.09 -9.58
N HIS A 248 11.74 -18.77 -8.47
CA HIS A 248 11.36 -20.18 -8.45
C HIS A 248 9.87 -20.40 -8.12
N LEU A 249 9.13 -19.34 -7.82
CA LEU A 249 7.71 -19.43 -7.47
C LEU A 249 6.86 -19.07 -8.69
N GLN A 250 5.90 -19.94 -9.04
CA GLN A 250 4.91 -19.61 -10.06
C GLN A 250 3.87 -18.65 -9.48
N PHE A 251 3.25 -17.81 -10.31
CA PHE A 251 2.26 -16.84 -9.86
C PHE A 251 0.93 -16.99 -10.58
N VAL A 252 -0.15 -16.86 -9.80
CA VAL A 252 -1.51 -16.63 -10.29
C VAL A 252 -1.76 -15.13 -10.29
N LEU A 253 -2.14 -14.58 -11.44
CA LEU A 253 -2.52 -13.18 -11.57
C LEU A 253 -4.05 -13.07 -11.60
N ILE A 254 -4.60 -12.23 -10.73
CA ILE A 254 -6.03 -11.96 -10.62
C ILE A 254 -6.24 -10.47 -10.89
N GLY A 255 -7.13 -10.15 -11.83
CA GLY A 255 -7.47 -8.77 -12.17
C GLY A 255 -8.64 -8.70 -13.14
N ASP A 256 -9.18 -7.50 -13.29
CA ASP A 256 -10.22 -7.14 -14.24
C ASP A 256 -9.63 -6.97 -15.66
N SER A 257 -10.40 -7.32 -16.70
CA SER A 257 -9.94 -7.30 -18.10
C SER A 257 -9.94 -5.91 -18.77
N GLY A 258 -10.50 -4.90 -18.13
CA GLY A 258 -10.72 -3.54 -18.62
C GLY A 258 -9.47 -2.66 -18.66
N GLU A 259 -8.50 -2.88 -17.75
CA GLU A 259 -7.25 -2.09 -17.71
C GLU A 259 -6.08 -2.68 -18.51
N LYS A 260 -6.29 -3.77 -19.26
CA LYS A 260 -5.21 -4.58 -19.89
C LYS A 260 -4.16 -5.08 -18.87
N ASP A 261 -4.59 -5.42 -17.66
CA ASP A 261 -3.72 -5.82 -16.55
C ASP A 261 -2.84 -7.05 -16.80
N LEU A 262 -3.20 -7.84 -17.81
CA LEU A 262 -2.57 -9.12 -18.14
C LEU A 262 -1.73 -9.07 -19.45
N GLN A 263 -1.50 -7.90 -20.05
CA GLN A 263 -0.74 -7.72 -21.32
C GLN A 263 0.67 -7.09 -21.14
#